data_AF-A0A920G626-F1
#
_entry.id   AF-A0A920G626-F1
#
_cell.length_a   1.000
_cell.length_b   1.000
_cell.length_c   1.000
_cell.angle_alpha   90.00
_cell.angle_beta   90.00
_cell.angle_gamma   90.00
#
_symmetry.space_group_name_H-M   'P 1'
#
loop_
_entity.id
_entity.type
_entity.pdbx_description
1 polymer ?
#
loop_
_entity_poly.entity_id
_entity_poly.type
_entity_poly.pdbx_seq_one_letter_code
_entity_poly.pdbx_strand_id
1 'polypeptide(L)'
;MGWEGPILTDSGGFQVFSLDELRKVTEDGVVFKSPVNGDRVFLDPETSMQIQRDLGSDVVMIFDECTPYPATEAEAERSMQLSLRWAQRSKEAHGDNPAALFGIIQGGMYPELRKRSLAALAEIGFDGYAVGGLSVGEPKAEMLRVLDNLSGELPAEAPRYLMG
;
A
#
# COMPACT_ATOMS: atom_id res chain seq x y z
N MET A 1 -14.11 -20.26 -1.20
CA MET A 1 -14.84 -19.43 -0.20
C MET A 1 -16.35 -19.39 -0.41
N GLY A 2 -16.89 -19.65 -1.62
CA GLY A 2 -18.35 -19.71 -1.83
C GLY A 2 -19.05 -18.37 -1.60
N TRP A 3 -18.31 -17.26 -1.72
CA TRP A 3 -18.80 -15.91 -1.56
C TRP A 3 -19.18 -15.36 -2.94
N GLU A 4 -20.34 -14.71 -3.04
CA GLU A 4 -20.89 -14.19 -4.30
C GLU A 4 -20.88 -12.66 -4.37
N GLY A 5 -20.45 -11.97 -3.31
CA GLY A 5 -20.35 -10.51 -3.28
C GLY A 5 -18.95 -10.01 -3.66
N PRO A 6 -18.77 -8.68 -3.74
CA PRO A 6 -17.46 -8.10 -4.03
C PRO A 6 -16.38 -8.48 -3.02
N ILE A 7 -15.14 -8.59 -3.49
CA ILE A 7 -13.94 -8.91 -2.72
C ILE A 7 -12.89 -7.82 -2.96
N LEU A 8 -12.32 -7.32 -1.86
CA LEU A 8 -11.09 -6.55 -1.86
C LEU A 8 -9.94 -7.44 -1.42
N THR A 9 -8.85 -7.48 -2.18
CA THR A 9 -7.60 -8.12 -1.76
C THR A 9 -6.54 -7.09 -1.45
N ASP A 10 -5.87 -7.25 -0.31
CA ASP A 10 -4.63 -6.54 -0.06
C ASP A 10 -3.50 -7.05 -0.99
N SER A 11 -2.41 -6.30 -1.02
CA SER A 11 -1.25 -6.61 -1.87
C SER A 11 -0.28 -7.61 -1.24
N GLY A 12 -0.50 -8.01 0.01
CA GLY A 12 0.43 -8.78 0.83
C GLY A 12 1.59 -7.96 1.44
N GLY A 13 1.75 -6.68 1.10
CA GLY A 13 2.86 -5.84 1.59
C GLY A 13 2.91 -5.73 3.11
N PHE A 14 1.75 -5.63 3.77
CA PHE A 14 1.66 -5.57 5.23
C PHE A 14 1.97 -6.90 5.92
N GLN A 15 1.54 -8.03 5.37
CA GLN A 15 1.87 -9.36 5.89
C GLN A 15 3.36 -9.63 5.76
N VAL A 16 3.99 -9.16 4.69
CA VAL A 16 5.45 -9.20 4.58
C VAL A 16 6.08 -8.27 5.62
N PHE A 17 5.50 -7.10 5.90
CA PHE A 17 5.92 -6.19 6.98
C PHE A 17 5.90 -6.83 8.37
N SER A 18 4.83 -7.55 8.73
CA SER A 18 4.69 -8.15 10.06
C SER A 18 5.65 -9.32 10.33
N LEU A 19 6.41 -9.78 9.33
CA LEU A 19 7.44 -10.82 9.46
C LEU A 19 8.83 -10.27 9.85
N ASP A 20 8.93 -8.96 10.10
CA ASP A 20 10.07 -8.18 10.63
C ASP A 20 11.49 -8.71 10.29
N GLU A 21 12.07 -9.59 11.11
CA GLU A 21 13.46 -10.08 10.95
C GLU A 21 13.71 -10.93 9.69
N LEU A 22 12.65 -11.44 9.05
CA LEU A 22 12.78 -12.39 7.94
C LEU A 22 12.73 -11.76 6.55
N ARG A 23 12.58 -10.44 6.45
CA ARG A 23 12.39 -9.75 5.16
C ARG A 23 13.57 -8.88 4.75
N LYS A 24 13.80 -8.79 3.44
CA LYS A 24 14.71 -7.83 2.81
C LYS A 24 13.97 -7.06 1.74
N VAL A 25 13.79 -5.77 1.96
CA VAL A 25 13.20 -4.83 1.01
C VAL A 25 14.29 -4.31 0.07
N THR A 26 13.99 -4.25 -1.23
CA THR A 26 14.85 -3.73 -2.29
C THR A 26 14.01 -2.92 -3.27
N GLU A 27 14.63 -2.24 -4.24
CA GLU A 27 13.87 -1.55 -5.30
C GLU A 27 12.99 -2.53 -6.10
N ASP A 28 13.45 -3.75 -6.32
CA ASP A 28 12.75 -4.73 -7.15
C ASP A 28 11.51 -5.28 -6.46
N GLY A 29 11.55 -5.44 -5.14
CA GLY A 29 10.49 -6.06 -4.34
C GLY A 29 11.00 -6.49 -2.97
N VAL A 30 10.30 -7.45 -2.36
CA VAL A 30 10.63 -7.98 -1.03
C VAL A 30 10.91 -9.47 -1.09
N VAL A 31 12.01 -9.87 -0.46
CA VAL A 31 12.36 -11.27 -0.21
C VAL A 31 12.02 -11.59 1.24
N PHE A 32 11.32 -12.69 1.49
CA PHE A 32 11.02 -13.18 2.85
C PHE A 32 11.05 -14.70 2.93
N LYS A 33 10.97 -15.26 4.14
CA LYS A 33 10.78 -16.70 4.35
C LYS A 33 9.31 -17.00 4.62
N SER A 34 8.78 -18.01 3.92
CA SER A 34 7.44 -18.53 4.15
C SER A 34 7.27 -18.97 5.61
N PRO A 35 6.24 -18.50 6.34
CA PRO A 35 5.98 -18.95 7.70
C PRO A 35 5.48 -20.40 7.77
N VAL A 36 5.05 -20.97 6.64
CA VAL A 36 4.50 -22.33 6.56
C VAL A 36 5.61 -23.38 6.51
N ASN A 37 6.66 -23.13 5.72
CA ASN A 37 7.70 -24.14 5.43
C ASN A 37 9.13 -23.59 5.42
N GLY A 38 9.34 -22.28 5.59
CA GLY A 38 10.66 -21.65 5.62
C GLY A 38 11.28 -21.35 4.26
N ASP A 39 10.59 -21.67 3.16
CA ASP A 39 11.08 -21.41 1.80
C ASP A 39 11.29 -19.92 1.56
N ARG A 40 12.29 -19.60 0.75
CA ARG A 40 12.55 -18.22 0.33
C ARG A 40 11.55 -17.82 -0.76
N VAL A 41 10.78 -16.78 -0.50
CA VAL A 41 9.78 -16.21 -1.39
C VAL A 41 10.22 -14.81 -1.82
N PHE A 42 9.92 -14.44 -3.06
CA PHE A 42 10.08 -13.09 -3.58
C PHE A 42 8.71 -12.58 -4.04
N LEU A 43 8.37 -11.35 -3.64
CA LEU A 43 7.15 -10.67 -4.03
C LEU A 43 7.49 -9.25 -4.48
N ASP A 44 7.06 -8.89 -5.67
CA ASP A 44 7.22 -7.57 -6.29
C ASP A 44 5.85 -7.03 -6.74
N PRO A 45 5.77 -5.76 -7.20
CA PRO A 45 4.54 -5.19 -7.73
C PRO A 45 3.85 -6.04 -8.80
N GLU A 46 4.60 -6.57 -9.76
CA GLU A 46 4.08 -7.34 -10.89
C GLU A 46 3.48 -8.67 -10.43
N THR A 47 4.20 -9.40 -9.57
CA THR A 47 3.74 -10.67 -9.00
C THR A 47 2.53 -10.45 -8.10
N SER A 48 2.50 -9.37 -7.29
CA SER A 48 1.34 -9.02 -6.48
C SER A 48 0.10 -8.76 -7.35
N MET A 49 0.23 -8.01 -8.44
CA MET A 49 -0.88 -7.77 -9.39
C MET A 49 -1.35 -9.05 -10.07
N GLN A 50 -0.42 -9.93 -10.47
CA GLN A 50 -0.76 -11.23 -11.07
C GLN A 50 -1.53 -12.12 -10.08
N ILE A 51 -1.08 -12.22 -8.82
CA ILE A 51 -1.76 -13.01 -7.79
C ILE A 51 -3.17 -12.48 -7.56
N GLN A 52 -3.34 -11.16 -7.41
CA GLN A 52 -4.66 -10.56 -7.19
C GLN A 52 -5.59 -10.74 -8.39
N ARG A 53 -5.06 -10.72 -9.62
CA ARG A 53 -5.81 -11.07 -10.84
C ARG A 53 -6.26 -12.53 -10.82
N ASP A 54 -5.38 -13.46 -10.46
CA ASP A 54 -5.69 -14.89 -10.39
C ASP A 54 -6.73 -15.21 -9.30
N LEU A 55 -6.75 -14.43 -8.22
CA LEU A 55 -7.77 -14.49 -7.17
C LEU A 55 -9.14 -13.95 -7.63
N GLY A 56 -9.19 -13.16 -8.70
CA GLY A 56 -10.43 -12.63 -9.27
C GLY A 56 -11.11 -11.57 -8.39
N SER A 57 -10.33 -10.76 -7.68
CA SER A 57 -10.86 -9.69 -6.80
C SER A 57 -11.53 -8.57 -7.57
N ASP A 58 -12.52 -7.91 -6.97
CA ASP A 58 -13.21 -6.75 -7.54
C ASP A 58 -12.47 -5.44 -7.27
N VAL A 59 -11.77 -5.36 -6.13
CA VAL A 59 -10.88 -4.26 -5.77
C VAL A 59 -9.51 -4.80 -5.40
N VAL A 60 -8.48 -4.27 -6.04
CA VAL A 60 -7.09 -4.66 -5.83
C VAL A 60 -6.28 -3.49 -5.30
N MET A 61 -5.36 -3.78 -4.39
CA MET A 61 -4.49 -2.78 -3.77
C MET A 61 -3.11 -2.83 -4.43
N ILE A 62 -2.53 -1.66 -4.75
CA ILE A 62 -1.13 -1.61 -5.21
C ILE A 62 -0.19 -2.26 -4.19
N PHE A 63 0.95 -2.76 -4.68
CA PHE A 63 2.03 -3.18 -3.79
C PHE A 63 2.75 -1.95 -3.22
N ASP A 64 2.93 -1.91 -1.90
CA ASP A 64 3.54 -0.78 -1.21
C ASP A 64 4.51 -1.24 -0.11
N GLU A 65 5.38 -0.32 0.31
CA GLU A 65 6.19 -0.49 1.51
C GLU A 65 5.50 0.22 2.68
N CYS A 66 5.08 -0.57 3.67
CA CYS A 66 4.55 -0.03 4.92
C CYS A 66 5.69 0.53 5.79
N THR A 67 5.67 1.84 6.04
CA THR A 67 6.63 2.50 6.94
C THR A 67 6.33 2.14 8.40
N PRO A 68 7.31 1.67 9.20
CA PRO A 68 7.10 1.36 10.61
C PRO A 68 6.84 2.62 11.45
N TYR A 69 6.32 2.44 12.66
CA TYR A 69 6.27 3.47 13.69
C TYR A 69 7.04 3.03 14.95
N PRO A 70 7.87 3.91 15.55
CA PRO A 70 8.25 5.23 15.06
C PRO A 70 9.22 5.14 13.87
N ALA A 71 9.19 6.14 13.00
CA ALA A 71 10.17 6.34 11.93
C ALA A 71 10.55 7.82 11.84
N THR A 72 11.80 8.09 11.48
CA THR A 72 12.23 9.46 11.15
C THR A 72 11.60 9.95 9.85
N GLU A 73 11.58 11.27 9.64
CA GLU A 73 11.05 11.86 8.40
C GLU A 73 11.79 11.34 7.17
N ALA A 74 13.12 11.17 7.26
CA ALA A 74 13.92 10.64 6.17
C ALA A 74 13.61 9.16 5.86
N GLU A 75 13.34 8.34 6.88
CA GLU A 75 12.93 6.95 6.68
C GLU A 75 11.54 6.86 6.06
N ALA A 76 10.59 7.67 6.56
CA ALA A 76 9.24 7.76 6.00
C ALA A 76 9.25 8.29 4.56
N GLU A 77 10.10 9.27 4.25
CA GLU A 77 10.25 9.80 2.89
C GLU A 77 10.81 8.73 1.95
N ARG A 78 11.88 8.04 2.34
CA ARG A 78 12.48 6.97 1.53
C ARG A 78 11.46 5.87 1.23
N SER A 79 10.70 5.45 2.25
CA SER A 79 9.69 4.40 2.10
C SER A 79 8.51 4.85 1.23
N MET A 80 8.02 6.08 1.44
CA MET A 80 6.98 6.68 0.61
C MET A 80 7.41 6.76 -0.87
N GLN A 81 8.65 7.18 -1.14
CA GLN A 81 9.16 7.25 -2.50
C GLN A 81 9.28 5.87 -3.17
N LEU A 82 9.66 4.83 -2.42
CA LEU A 82 9.66 3.45 -2.93
C LEU A 82 8.24 3.01 -3.27
N SER A 83 7.28 3.24 -2.37
CA SER A 83 5.86 2.95 -2.60
C SER A 83 5.29 3.67 -3.82
N LEU A 84 5.73 4.89 -4.13
CA LEU A 84 5.31 5.59 -5.36
C LEU A 84 5.86 4.92 -6.64
N ARG A 85 7.12 4.47 -6.63
CA ARG A 85 7.71 3.74 -7.76
C ARG A 85 7.02 2.39 -7.95
N TRP A 86 6.70 1.72 -6.86
CA TRP A 86 5.90 0.49 -6.90
C TRP A 86 4.45 0.71 -7.31
N ALA A 87 3.83 1.83 -6.93
CA ALA A 87 2.50 2.21 -7.39
C ALA A 87 2.43 2.32 -8.91
N GLN A 88 3.43 2.96 -9.53
CA GLN A 88 3.54 3.07 -10.98
C GLN A 88 3.67 1.68 -11.63
N ARG A 89 4.56 0.83 -11.11
CA ARG A 89 4.74 -0.56 -11.59
C ARG A 89 3.48 -1.40 -11.43
N SER A 90 2.78 -1.28 -10.30
CA SER A 90 1.48 -1.93 -10.07
C SER A 90 0.43 -1.44 -11.07
N LYS A 91 0.37 -0.14 -11.35
CA LYS A 91 -0.57 0.42 -12.33
C LYS A 91 -0.32 -0.15 -13.73
N GLU A 92 0.94 -0.25 -14.14
CA GLU A 92 1.34 -0.85 -15.42
C GLU A 92 1.01 -2.34 -15.49
N ALA A 93 1.34 -3.09 -14.44
CA ALA A 93 1.08 -4.53 -14.36
C ALA A 93 -0.41 -4.88 -14.24
N HIS A 94 -1.23 -4.00 -13.66
CA HIS A 94 -2.68 -4.15 -13.61
C HIS A 94 -3.28 -4.22 -15.02
N GLY A 95 -2.80 -3.39 -15.94
CA GLY A 95 -3.10 -3.46 -17.36
C GLY A 95 -4.60 -3.41 -17.66
N ASP A 96 -5.10 -4.44 -18.33
CA ASP A 96 -6.51 -4.59 -18.74
C ASP A 96 -7.41 -5.29 -17.69
N ASN A 97 -6.92 -5.47 -16.46
CA ASN A 97 -7.69 -6.11 -15.40
C ASN A 97 -8.95 -5.27 -15.12
N PRO A 98 -10.17 -5.86 -15.21
CA PRO A 98 -11.40 -5.12 -14.97
C PRO A 98 -11.63 -4.71 -13.50
N ALA A 99 -10.87 -5.26 -12.56
CA ALA A 99 -10.94 -4.89 -11.16
C ALA A 99 -10.53 -3.42 -10.93
N ALA A 100 -11.14 -2.78 -9.94
CA ALA A 100 -10.74 -1.43 -9.54
C ALA A 100 -9.38 -1.48 -8.83
N LEU A 101 -8.46 -0.57 -9.17
CA LEU A 101 -7.14 -0.48 -8.57
C LEU A 101 -7.03 0.73 -7.64
N PHE A 102 -6.67 0.48 -6.39
CA PHE A 102 -6.53 1.52 -5.37
C PHE A 102 -5.06 1.82 -5.08
N GLY A 103 -4.72 3.11 -5.09
CA GLY A 103 -3.42 3.61 -4.64
C GLY A 103 -3.36 3.69 -3.11
N ILE A 104 -2.16 3.56 -2.53
CA ILE A 104 -1.95 3.63 -1.07
C ILE A 104 -1.06 4.82 -0.73
N ILE A 105 -1.64 5.79 -0.03
CA ILE A 105 -0.95 6.99 0.43
C ILE A 105 -0.07 6.63 1.63
N GLN A 106 1.23 6.86 1.50
CA GLN A 106 2.25 6.66 2.53
C GLN A 106 2.83 8.01 3.01
N GLY A 107 3.76 7.96 3.96
CA GLY A 107 4.41 9.17 4.51
C GLY A 107 4.41 9.26 6.04
N GLY A 108 4.05 8.18 6.75
CA GLY A 108 4.10 8.11 8.21
C GLY A 108 3.27 9.22 8.89
N MET A 109 3.82 9.81 9.95
CA MET A 109 3.15 10.86 10.74
C MET A 109 3.46 12.29 10.22
N TYR A 110 3.92 12.42 8.97
CA TYR A 110 4.40 13.67 8.37
C TYR A 110 3.41 14.18 7.31
N PRO A 111 2.62 15.24 7.58
CA PRO A 111 1.59 15.73 6.66
C PRO A 111 2.10 16.12 5.27
N GLU A 112 3.29 16.72 5.18
CA GLU A 112 3.84 17.14 3.89
C GLU A 112 4.27 15.96 3.02
N LEU A 113 4.75 14.86 3.62
CA LEU A 113 5.02 13.61 2.89
C LEU A 113 3.72 12.97 2.40
N ARG A 114 2.65 13.00 3.22
CA ARG A 114 1.33 12.48 2.85
C ARG A 114 0.73 13.24 1.66
N LYS A 115 0.84 14.58 1.65
CA LYS A 115 0.39 15.41 0.53
C LYS A 115 1.17 15.13 -0.75
N ARG A 116 2.50 14.99 -0.66
CA ARG A 116 3.35 14.60 -1.81
C ARG A 116 2.98 13.23 -2.35
N SER A 117 2.75 12.26 -1.46
CA SER A 117 2.30 10.92 -1.84
C SER A 117 0.95 10.96 -2.55
N LEU A 118 -0.03 11.69 -2.01
CA LEU A 118 -1.34 11.86 -2.64
C LEU A 118 -1.25 12.53 -4.02
N ALA A 119 -0.48 13.63 -4.14
CA ALA A 119 -0.32 14.34 -5.41
C ALA A 119 0.27 13.42 -6.49
N ALA A 120 1.34 12.67 -6.16
CA ALA A 120 1.94 11.72 -7.09
C ALA A 120 0.98 10.58 -7.46
N LEU A 121 0.23 10.02 -6.50
CA LEU A 121 -0.75 8.97 -6.80
C LEU A 121 -1.90 9.49 -7.68
N ALA A 122 -2.33 10.74 -7.48
CA ALA A 122 -3.35 11.38 -8.30
C ALA A 122 -2.88 11.61 -9.74
N GLU A 123 -1.59 11.92 -9.95
CA GLU A 123 -0.99 12.01 -11.28
C GLU A 123 -0.96 10.65 -12.00
N ILE A 124 -0.68 9.55 -11.27
CA ILE A 124 -0.73 8.19 -11.82
C ILE A 124 -2.17 7.77 -12.16
N GLY A 125 -3.12 8.12 -11.30
CA GLY A 125 -4.55 7.87 -11.50
C GLY A 125 -5.00 6.49 -11.03
N PHE A 126 -5.84 6.46 -9.99
CA PHE A 126 -6.42 5.25 -9.41
C PHE A 126 -7.94 5.38 -9.25
N ASP A 127 -8.62 4.24 -9.16
CA ASP A 127 -10.07 4.18 -8.98
C ASP A 127 -10.50 4.55 -7.55
N GLY A 128 -9.57 4.45 -6.59
CA GLY A 128 -9.74 4.85 -5.21
C GLY A 128 -8.41 5.07 -4.50
N TYR A 129 -8.45 5.70 -3.33
CA TYR A 129 -7.25 6.05 -2.57
C TYR A 129 -7.37 5.55 -1.14
N ALA A 130 -6.41 4.72 -0.76
CA ALA A 130 -6.26 4.23 0.60
C ALA A 130 -5.25 5.05 1.38
N VAL A 131 -5.44 5.10 2.71
CA VAL A 131 -4.48 5.69 3.65
C VAL A 131 -3.82 4.53 4.40
N GLY A 132 -2.57 4.23 4.03
CA GLY A 132 -1.78 3.15 4.64
C GLY A 132 -0.84 3.66 5.74
N GLY A 133 -0.17 2.75 6.44
CA GLY A 133 0.84 3.11 7.46
C GLY A 133 0.27 3.92 8.63
N LEU A 134 -1.00 3.67 8.97
CA LEU A 134 -1.68 4.09 10.20
C LEU A 134 -2.16 2.83 10.94
N SER A 135 -2.47 2.97 12.23
CA SER A 135 -2.76 1.85 13.14
C SER A 135 -1.58 0.86 13.27
N VAL A 136 -0.34 1.35 13.16
CA VAL A 136 0.89 0.56 13.21
C VAL A 136 1.65 0.71 14.55
N GLY A 137 1.04 1.38 15.52
CA GLY A 137 1.58 1.54 16.89
C GLY A 137 1.60 2.98 17.37
N GLU A 138 1.19 3.94 16.54
CA GLU A 138 1.14 5.35 16.88
C GLU A 138 0.03 5.70 17.88
N PRO A 139 0.18 6.78 18.67
CA PRO A 139 -0.92 7.30 19.47
C PRO A 139 -2.11 7.70 18.59
N LYS A 140 -3.33 7.41 19.06
CA LYS A 140 -4.58 7.78 18.37
C LYS A 140 -4.65 9.26 17.97
N ALA A 141 -4.07 10.15 18.79
CA ALA A 141 -4.01 11.58 18.49
C ALA A 141 -3.13 11.91 17.27
N GLU A 142 -2.03 11.17 17.06
CA GLU A 142 -1.19 11.34 15.87
C GLU A 142 -1.90 10.82 14.61
N MET A 143 -2.54 9.66 14.70
CA MET A 143 -3.38 9.12 13.61
C MET A 143 -4.46 10.13 13.18
N LEU A 144 -5.23 10.66 14.14
CA LEU A 144 -6.28 11.64 13.85
C LEU A 144 -5.69 12.92 13.24
N ARG A 145 -4.55 13.40 13.73
CA ARG A 145 -3.87 14.56 13.15
C ARG A 145 -3.49 14.32 11.68
N VAL A 146 -3.00 13.13 11.33
CA VAL A 146 -2.71 12.80 9.92
C VAL A 146 -3.99 12.84 9.08
N LEU A 147 -5.08 12.25 9.57
CA LEU A 147 -6.37 12.21 8.86
C LEU A 147 -6.97 13.60 8.67
N ASP A 148 -6.94 14.44 9.70
CA ASP A 148 -7.43 15.82 9.64
C ASP A 148 -6.69 16.63 8.57
N ASN A 149 -5.38 16.41 8.41
CA ASN A 149 -4.55 17.11 7.42
C ASN A 149 -4.67 16.56 6.00
N LEU A 150 -5.24 15.35 5.80
CA LEU A 150 -5.34 14.69 4.50
C LEU A 150 -6.76 14.69 3.93
N SER A 151 -7.78 14.63 4.81
CA SER A 151 -9.18 14.41 4.44
C SER A 151 -9.76 15.45 3.47
N GLY A 152 -9.30 16.70 3.55
CA GLY A 152 -9.71 17.80 2.65
C GLY A 152 -9.05 17.76 1.27
N GLU A 153 -7.94 17.05 1.12
CA GLU A 153 -7.16 16.98 -0.12
C GLU A 153 -7.53 15.74 -0.97
N LEU A 154 -8.13 14.71 -0.34
CA LEU A 154 -8.55 13.50 -1.04
C LEU A 154 -9.62 13.82 -2.10
N PRO A 155 -9.51 13.26 -3.33
CA PRO A 155 -10.52 13.45 -4.36
C PRO A 155 -11.93 13.11 -3.84
N ALA A 156 -12.90 14.00 -4.06
CA ALA A 156 -14.27 13.82 -3.58
C ALA A 156 -15.03 12.74 -4.36
N GLU A 157 -14.68 12.55 -5.63
CA GLU A 157 -15.31 11.60 -6.55
C GLU A 157 -14.74 10.18 -6.45
N ALA A 158 -13.69 9.97 -5.63
CA ALA A 158 -13.04 8.67 -5.47
C ALA A 158 -13.30 8.09 -4.06
N PRO A 159 -13.51 6.77 -3.92
CA PRO A 159 -13.56 6.12 -2.62
C PRO A 159 -12.30 6.36 -1.80
N ARG A 160 -12.49 6.49 -0.48
CA ARG A 160 -11.44 6.74 0.51
C ARG A 160 -11.39 5.57 1.48
N TYR A 161 -10.28 4.84 1.51
CA TYR A 161 -10.14 3.65 2.35
C TYR A 161 -9.07 3.85 3.43
N LEU A 162 -9.48 4.02 4.68
CA LEU A 162 -8.55 3.97 5.80
C LEU A 162 -8.20 2.52 6.11
N MET A 163 -6.94 2.13 5.92
CA MET A 163 -6.47 0.75 6.16
C MET A 163 -6.12 0.57 7.65
N GLY A 164 -6.73 -0.41 8.31
CA GLY A 164 -6.58 -0.68 9.75
C GLY A 164 -7.92 -0.95 10.42
#